data_AF-A0A5N6WAF1-F1
#
_entry.id   AF-A0A5N6WAF1-F1
#
_cell.length_a   1.000
_cell.length_b   1.000
_cell.length_c   1.000
_cell.angle_alpha   90.00
_cell.angle_beta   90.00
_cell.angle_gamma   90.00
#
_symmetry.space_group_name_H-M   'P 1'
#
loop_
_entity.id
_entity.type
_entity.pdbx_description
1 polymer ?
#
loop_
_entity_poly.entity_id
_entity_poly.type
_entity_poly.pdbx_seq_one_letter_code
_entity_poly.pdbx_strand_id
1 'polypeptide(L)'
;MSAVKAARYGKDNVRVYKVHKDEKTGVQTVYEMTVCVLLEGEIETSYTKADNSVIVATDSIKNTIYITAKQNPVTPPELFGSILGTHFIEKYNHIHAAHVNIICHRWTRMDIDGKPHPHSFIRDSEEKRNVQVDVVEGKGIDIKSSLSGLTVLKSTNSQFWGFLRDEYTTLKETWDRILSTDVDATWQWKNFSGLQEVRSHVPKFDATWATAREVTLKTFAEDNSASVQATMYKMAEQILARQQLVETVEYSLPNKHYFEIDLSWHKGLQNTGKNAEVFAPQSDPNGLIKCTVGRSSLKSKL
;
A
#
# COMPACT_ATOMS: atom_id res chain seq x y z
N MET A 1 -25.10 3.22 32.21
CA MET A 1 -25.65 2.39 31.11
C MET A 1 -24.62 2.31 30.00
N SER A 2 -24.41 1.14 29.42
CA SER A 2 -23.52 0.95 28.26
C SER A 2 -24.30 1.13 26.94
N ALA A 3 -23.60 1.51 25.87
CA ALA A 3 -24.16 1.66 24.52
C ALA A 3 -23.08 1.33 23.47
N VAL A 4 -23.51 0.90 22.27
CA VAL A 4 -22.61 0.69 21.13
C VAL A 4 -22.23 2.06 20.57
N LYS A 5 -20.92 2.37 20.54
CA LYS A 5 -20.40 3.65 20.00
C LYS A 5 -20.00 3.58 18.53
N ALA A 6 -19.53 2.41 18.09
CA ALA A 6 -19.18 2.10 16.71
C ALA A 6 -19.26 0.58 16.53
N ALA A 7 -19.72 0.11 15.38
CA ALA A 7 -19.77 -1.29 15.05
C ALA A 7 -19.57 -1.49 13.55
N ARG A 8 -18.74 -2.47 13.20
CA ARG A 8 -18.60 -2.99 11.84
C ARG A 8 -18.36 -4.49 11.91
N TYR A 9 -18.82 -5.22 10.90
CA TYR A 9 -18.56 -6.66 10.79
C TYR A 9 -18.51 -7.08 9.33
N GLY A 10 -17.94 -8.24 9.04
CA GLY A 10 -17.98 -8.78 7.68
C GLY A 10 -17.08 -9.98 7.47
N LYS A 11 -16.42 -10.05 6.32
CA LYS A 11 -15.56 -11.17 5.93
C LYS A 11 -14.16 -10.68 5.56
N ASP A 12 -13.16 -11.37 6.09
CA ASP A 12 -11.75 -11.11 5.86
C ASP A 12 -11.07 -12.32 5.21
N ASN A 13 -9.88 -12.13 4.64
CA ASN A 13 -9.03 -13.17 4.04
C ASN A 13 -9.69 -13.96 2.89
N VAL A 14 -10.54 -13.32 2.09
CA VAL A 14 -11.19 -13.96 0.94
C VAL A 14 -10.24 -13.94 -0.27
N ARG A 15 -9.63 -15.09 -0.57
CA ARG A 15 -8.78 -15.24 -1.77
C ARG A 15 -9.64 -15.33 -3.03
N VAL A 16 -9.33 -14.50 -4.02
CA VAL A 16 -10.01 -14.46 -5.32
C VAL A 16 -8.97 -14.57 -6.43
N TYR A 17 -9.19 -15.50 -7.35
CA TYR A 17 -8.44 -15.60 -8.61
C TYR A 17 -9.39 -15.40 -9.78
N LYS A 18 -8.96 -14.62 -10.77
CA LYS A 18 -9.68 -14.44 -12.05
C LYS A 18 -8.72 -14.57 -13.22
N VAL A 19 -9.13 -15.32 -14.24
CA VAL A 19 -8.42 -15.44 -15.51
C VAL A 19 -9.23 -14.78 -16.62
N HIS A 20 -8.56 -13.98 -17.45
CA HIS A 20 -9.03 -13.53 -18.74
C HIS A 20 -8.37 -14.40 -19.82
N LYS A 21 -9.17 -14.94 -20.74
CA LYS A 21 -8.69 -15.74 -21.88
C LYS A 21 -9.12 -15.06 -23.17
N ASP A 22 -8.15 -14.66 -23.98
CA ASP A 22 -8.41 -14.19 -25.33
C ASP A 22 -8.35 -15.39 -26.29
N GLU A 23 -9.51 -15.89 -26.69
CA GLU A 23 -9.62 -17.05 -27.59
C GLU A 23 -9.08 -16.77 -29.00
N LYS A 24 -8.91 -15.51 -29.41
CA LYS A 24 -8.37 -15.16 -30.72
C LYS A 24 -6.85 -15.27 -30.75
N THR A 25 -6.19 -14.92 -29.65
CA THR A 25 -4.73 -14.89 -29.54
C THR A 25 -4.17 -16.07 -28.74
N GLY A 26 -5.01 -16.78 -27.99
CA GLY A 26 -4.62 -17.82 -27.04
C GLY A 26 -3.96 -17.28 -25.76
N VAL A 27 -3.88 -15.95 -25.61
CA VAL A 27 -3.24 -15.30 -24.46
C VAL A 27 -4.17 -15.33 -23.25
N GLN A 28 -3.67 -15.84 -22.13
CA GLN A 28 -4.33 -15.75 -20.84
C GLN A 28 -3.67 -14.67 -19.97
N THR A 29 -4.44 -14.01 -19.13
CA THR A 29 -3.95 -13.05 -18.12
C THR A 29 -4.64 -13.34 -16.80
N VAL A 30 -3.88 -13.34 -15.71
CA VAL A 30 -4.35 -13.76 -14.39
C VAL A 30 -4.29 -12.62 -13.39
N TYR A 31 -5.24 -12.62 -12.45
CA TYR A 31 -5.32 -11.68 -11.36
C TYR A 31 -5.62 -12.46 -10.09
N GLU A 32 -4.84 -12.21 -9.04
CA GLU A 32 -5.06 -12.83 -7.74
C GLU A 32 -5.05 -11.75 -6.65
N MET A 33 -6.01 -11.82 -5.74
CA MET A 33 -6.16 -10.85 -4.66
C MET A 33 -6.70 -11.49 -3.39
N THR A 34 -6.44 -10.84 -2.26
CA THR A 34 -7.10 -11.10 -0.98
C THR A 34 -8.00 -9.93 -0.64
N VAL A 35 -9.27 -10.20 -0.33
CA VAL A 35 -10.31 -9.20 -0.13
C VAL A 35 -10.87 -9.28 1.29
N CYS A 36 -11.09 -8.11 1.89
CA CYS A 36 -11.85 -7.92 3.11
C CYS A 36 -12.99 -6.92 2.85
N VAL A 37 -14.17 -7.20 3.39
CA VAL A 37 -15.33 -6.29 3.37
C VAL A 37 -15.93 -6.22 4.77
N LEU A 38 -16.05 -5.01 5.32
CA LEU A 38 -16.72 -4.74 6.59
C LEU A 38 -17.86 -3.74 6.36
N LEU A 39 -19.01 -3.96 6.99
CA LEU A 39 -20.23 -3.17 6.81
C LEU A 39 -20.60 -2.43 8.10
N GLU A 40 -21.11 -1.21 7.97
CA GLU A 40 -21.72 -0.41 9.05
C GLU A 40 -23.16 -0.01 8.69
N GLY A 41 -24.00 0.18 9.69
CA GLY A 41 -25.41 0.53 9.50
C GLY A 41 -26.23 0.39 10.78
N GLU A 42 -27.53 0.19 10.62
CA GLU A 42 -28.49 -0.06 11.71
C GLU A 42 -28.36 -1.50 12.24
N ILE A 43 -27.21 -1.82 12.84
CA ILE A 43 -26.84 -3.19 13.24
C ILE A 43 -26.74 -3.39 14.75
N GLU A 44 -26.97 -2.37 15.58
CA GLU A 44 -26.74 -2.42 17.02
C GLU A 44 -27.59 -3.47 17.77
N THR A 45 -28.77 -3.82 17.24
CA THR A 45 -29.68 -4.80 17.85
C THR A 45 -29.12 -6.22 17.81
N SER A 46 -28.24 -6.54 16.86
CA SER A 46 -27.54 -7.83 16.86
C SER A 46 -26.63 -7.99 18.08
N TYR A 47 -26.05 -6.89 18.57
CA TYR A 47 -25.16 -6.87 19.74
C TYR A 47 -25.94 -6.79 21.05
N THR A 48 -27.00 -5.98 21.07
CA THR A 48 -27.68 -5.60 22.33
C THR A 48 -28.94 -6.41 22.61
N LYS A 49 -29.52 -7.05 21.59
CA LYS A 49 -30.80 -7.78 21.66
C LYS A 49 -30.74 -9.19 21.03
N ALA A 50 -29.56 -9.62 20.56
CA ALA A 50 -29.41 -10.88 19.82
C ALA A 50 -30.33 -10.98 18.59
N ASP A 51 -30.64 -9.84 17.97
CA ASP A 51 -31.46 -9.76 16.77
C ASP A 51 -30.59 -9.95 15.52
N ASN A 52 -30.67 -11.13 14.92
CA ASN A 52 -29.92 -11.46 13.70
C ASN A 52 -30.59 -10.96 12.41
N SER A 53 -31.79 -10.35 12.46
CA SER A 53 -32.51 -9.92 11.26
C SER A 53 -31.78 -8.82 10.47
N VAL A 54 -30.97 -8.00 11.16
CA VAL A 54 -30.14 -6.94 10.58
C VAL A 54 -28.80 -7.46 10.02
N ILE A 55 -28.50 -8.76 10.14
CA ILE A 55 -27.21 -9.32 9.72
C ILE A 55 -27.27 -9.86 8.28
N VAL A 56 -26.50 -9.24 7.39
CA VAL A 56 -26.02 -9.88 6.16
C VAL A 56 -24.94 -10.89 6.55
N ALA A 57 -25.30 -12.17 6.60
CA ALA A 57 -24.39 -13.22 7.02
C ALA A 57 -23.03 -13.10 6.30
N THR A 58 -21.94 -13.27 7.04
CA THR A 58 -20.59 -13.05 6.50
C THR A 58 -20.27 -14.02 5.36
N ASP A 59 -20.88 -15.21 5.32
CA ASP A 59 -20.81 -16.11 4.16
C ASP A 59 -21.48 -15.53 2.91
N SER A 60 -22.61 -14.83 3.05
CA SER A 60 -23.24 -14.10 1.94
C SER A 60 -22.34 -12.98 1.42
N ILE A 61 -21.62 -12.27 2.29
CA ILE A 61 -20.60 -11.28 1.88
C ILE A 61 -19.50 -11.93 1.04
N LYS A 62 -18.98 -13.09 1.45
CA LYS A 62 -18.02 -13.89 0.68
C LYS A 62 -18.58 -14.28 -0.71
N ASN A 63 -19.83 -14.73 -0.76
CA ASN A 63 -20.48 -15.10 -2.01
C ASN A 63 -20.63 -13.88 -2.94
N THR A 64 -20.99 -12.72 -2.39
CA THR A 64 -21.08 -11.45 -3.11
C THR A 64 -19.73 -11.03 -3.70
N ILE A 65 -18.61 -11.22 -2.99
CA ILE A 65 -17.27 -10.95 -3.53
C ILE A 65 -17.02 -11.77 -4.80
N TYR A 66 -17.29 -13.08 -4.77
CA TYR A 66 -17.09 -13.96 -5.93
C TYR A 66 -18.03 -13.63 -7.10
N ILE A 67 -19.31 -13.39 -6.82
CA ILE A 67 -20.32 -13.03 -7.83
C ILE A 67 -19.94 -11.71 -8.51
N THR A 68 -19.54 -10.71 -7.73
CA THR A 68 -19.10 -9.40 -8.23
C THR A 68 -17.86 -9.56 -9.09
N ALA A 69 -16.86 -10.34 -8.65
CA ALA A 69 -15.67 -10.63 -9.42
C ALA A 69 -15.97 -11.37 -10.74
N LYS A 70 -16.99 -12.23 -10.78
CA LYS A 70 -17.43 -12.89 -12.03
C LYS A 70 -18.04 -11.89 -13.01
N GLN A 71 -18.88 -10.99 -12.53
CA GLN A 71 -19.69 -10.07 -13.35
C GLN A 71 -18.94 -8.80 -13.79
N ASN A 72 -17.88 -8.42 -13.08
CA ASN A 72 -17.20 -7.13 -13.27
C ASN A 72 -15.71 -7.29 -13.54
N PRO A 73 -15.04 -6.28 -14.13
CA PRO A 73 -13.58 -6.22 -14.11
C PRO A 73 -13.07 -6.18 -12.67
N VAL A 74 -11.97 -6.90 -12.41
CA VAL A 74 -11.27 -6.89 -11.10
C VAL A 74 -10.09 -5.91 -11.09
N THR A 75 -9.84 -5.25 -12.23
CA THR A 75 -8.79 -4.25 -12.42
C THR A 75 -9.37 -2.96 -13.03
N PRO A 76 -8.86 -1.79 -12.65
CA PRO A 76 -7.97 -1.55 -11.51
C PRO A 76 -8.68 -1.86 -10.17
N PRO A 77 -7.96 -2.25 -9.11
CA PRO A 77 -8.58 -2.65 -7.83
C PRO A 77 -9.41 -1.53 -7.20
N GLU A 78 -9.07 -0.26 -7.43
CA GLU A 78 -9.86 0.91 -7.03
C GLU A 78 -11.29 0.85 -7.59
N LEU A 79 -11.43 0.46 -8.86
CA LEU A 79 -12.73 0.29 -9.50
C LEU A 79 -13.48 -0.91 -8.91
N PHE A 80 -12.79 -2.05 -8.75
CA PHE A 80 -13.44 -3.26 -8.22
C PHE A 80 -13.94 -3.05 -6.79
N GLY A 81 -13.12 -2.45 -5.91
CA GLY A 81 -13.51 -2.11 -4.55
C GLY A 81 -14.69 -1.14 -4.50
N SER A 82 -14.72 -0.14 -5.39
CA SER A 82 -15.84 0.81 -5.50
C SER A 82 -17.13 0.12 -5.92
N ILE A 83 -17.09 -0.75 -6.95
CA ILE A 83 -18.26 -1.54 -7.39
C ILE A 83 -18.79 -2.39 -6.22
N LEU A 84 -17.88 -3.08 -5.54
CA LEU A 84 -18.22 -3.99 -4.44
C LEU A 84 -18.84 -3.25 -3.25
N GLY A 85 -18.26 -2.12 -2.84
CA GLY A 85 -18.79 -1.32 -1.73
C GLY A 85 -20.14 -0.68 -2.09
N THR A 86 -20.29 -0.13 -3.29
CA THR A 86 -21.56 0.44 -3.79
C THR A 86 -22.67 -0.61 -3.78
N HIS A 87 -22.40 -1.86 -4.17
CA HIS A 87 -23.39 -2.92 -4.13
C HIS A 87 -24.03 -3.09 -2.74
N PHE A 88 -23.24 -3.07 -1.66
CA PHE A 88 -23.79 -3.32 -0.32
C PHE A 88 -24.71 -2.20 0.15
N ILE A 89 -24.31 -0.94 -0.02
CA ILE A 89 -25.12 0.20 0.42
C ILE A 89 -26.37 0.41 -0.46
N GLU A 90 -26.34 0.03 -1.73
CA GLU A 90 -27.52 0.11 -2.62
C GLU A 90 -28.47 -1.07 -2.43
N LYS A 91 -27.95 -2.25 -2.04
CA LYS A 91 -28.75 -3.47 -1.94
C LYS A 91 -29.49 -3.59 -0.61
N TYR A 92 -28.92 -3.08 0.47
CA TYR A 92 -29.41 -3.27 1.84
C TYR A 92 -29.68 -1.90 2.49
N ASN A 93 -30.96 -1.54 2.62
CA ASN A 93 -31.39 -0.22 3.09
C ASN A 93 -30.83 0.16 4.47
N HIS A 94 -30.54 -0.82 5.33
CA HIS A 94 -30.04 -0.60 6.69
C HIS A 94 -28.50 -0.60 6.78
N ILE A 95 -27.79 -0.69 5.65
CA ILE A 95 -26.32 -0.65 5.56
C ILE A 95 -25.90 0.68 4.93
N HIS A 96 -25.16 1.49 5.68
CA HIS A 96 -24.82 2.87 5.29
C HIS A 96 -23.33 3.04 4.93
N ALA A 97 -22.49 2.06 5.24
CA ALA A 97 -21.11 2.07 4.78
C ALA A 97 -20.59 0.66 4.47
N ALA A 98 -19.73 0.58 3.45
CA ALA A 98 -18.97 -0.60 3.10
C ALA A 98 -17.48 -0.25 2.98
N HIS A 99 -16.67 -0.88 3.81
CA HIS A 99 -15.22 -0.73 3.86
C HIS A 99 -14.57 -1.91 3.18
N VAL A 100 -13.96 -1.68 2.02
CA VAL A 100 -13.39 -2.73 1.18
C VAL A 100 -11.87 -2.59 1.14
N ASN A 101 -11.15 -3.60 1.61
CA ASN A 101 -9.70 -3.70 1.48
C ASN A 101 -9.35 -4.78 0.46
N ILE A 102 -8.44 -4.47 -0.47
CA ILE A 102 -7.97 -5.42 -1.48
C ILE A 102 -6.45 -5.38 -1.53
N ILE A 103 -5.83 -6.57 -1.40
CA ILE A 103 -4.40 -6.80 -1.58
C ILE A 103 -4.21 -7.55 -2.89
N CYS A 104 -3.54 -6.96 -3.88
CA CYS A 104 -3.22 -7.61 -5.14
C CYS A 104 -1.88 -8.35 -5.07
N HIS A 105 -1.87 -9.62 -5.46
CA HIS A 105 -0.67 -10.44 -5.54
C HIS A 105 -0.07 -10.41 -6.95
N ARG A 106 1.26 -10.36 -7.05
CA ARG A 106 1.95 -10.27 -8.34
C ARG A 106 1.95 -11.61 -9.09
N TRP A 107 1.60 -11.56 -10.36
CA TRP A 107 1.75 -12.66 -11.32
C TRP A 107 2.28 -12.08 -12.62
N THR A 108 3.60 -11.92 -12.69
CA THR A 108 4.28 -11.37 -13.86
C THR A 108 4.38 -12.44 -14.92
N ARG A 109 4.04 -12.11 -16.17
CA ARG A 109 4.15 -13.04 -17.30
C ARG A 109 5.61 -13.44 -17.49
N MET A 110 5.86 -14.74 -17.63
CA MET A 110 7.21 -15.24 -17.92
C MET A 110 7.61 -14.89 -19.35
N ASP A 111 8.87 -14.51 -19.55
CA ASP A 111 9.50 -14.47 -20.87
C ASP A 111 10.34 -15.74 -21.06
N ILE A 112 10.10 -16.48 -22.15
CA ILE A 112 10.83 -17.69 -22.55
C ILE A 112 11.45 -17.42 -23.91
N ASP A 113 12.78 -17.55 -24.00
CA ASP A 113 13.56 -17.29 -25.22
C ASP A 113 13.28 -15.90 -25.83
N GLY A 114 13.16 -14.88 -24.96
CA GLY A 114 12.90 -13.49 -25.36
C GLY A 114 11.48 -13.21 -25.82
N LYS A 115 10.53 -14.14 -25.58
CA LYS A 115 9.12 -13.99 -25.96
C LYS A 115 8.19 -14.18 -24.75
N PRO A 116 7.18 -13.32 -24.56
CA PRO A 116 6.21 -13.49 -23.48
C PRO A 116 5.40 -14.77 -23.62
N HIS A 117 5.37 -15.60 -22.57
CA HIS A 117 4.63 -16.86 -22.57
C HIS A 117 3.11 -16.59 -22.48
N PRO A 118 2.26 -17.29 -23.27
CA PRO A 118 0.83 -17.00 -23.34
C PRO A 118 0.07 -17.23 -22.02
N HIS A 119 0.55 -18.09 -21.12
CA HIS A 119 -0.20 -18.50 -19.93
C HIS A 119 0.66 -18.96 -18.74
N SER A 120 1.94 -18.60 -18.69
CA SER A 120 2.82 -18.93 -17.54
C SER A 120 3.29 -17.67 -16.84
N PHE A 121 3.26 -17.68 -15.50
CA PHE A 121 3.48 -16.51 -14.67
C PHE A 121 4.38 -16.85 -13.49
N ILE A 122 5.16 -15.87 -13.05
CA ILE A 122 6.05 -15.94 -11.89
C ILE A 122 5.63 -14.93 -10.81
N ARG A 123 5.78 -15.31 -9.55
CA ARG A 123 5.75 -14.40 -8.42
C ARG A 123 7.15 -13.79 -8.28
N ASP A 124 7.36 -12.62 -8.86
CA ASP A 124 8.67 -11.96 -8.98
C ASP A 124 9.05 -11.11 -7.75
N SER A 125 8.15 -10.97 -6.77
CA SER A 125 8.44 -10.48 -5.41
C SER A 125 7.17 -10.60 -4.54
N GLU A 126 7.30 -10.31 -3.25
CA GLU A 126 6.15 -10.13 -2.35
C GLU A 126 5.64 -8.68 -2.27
N GLU A 127 6.11 -7.76 -3.13
CA GLU A 127 5.51 -6.43 -3.30
C GLU A 127 4.01 -6.56 -3.60
N LYS A 128 3.21 -5.70 -2.99
CA LYS A 128 1.75 -5.64 -3.16
C LYS A 128 1.31 -4.28 -3.68
N ARG A 129 0.26 -4.29 -4.49
CA ARG A 129 -0.58 -3.11 -4.74
C ARG A 129 -1.85 -3.28 -3.92
N ASN A 130 -2.21 -2.28 -3.14
CA ASN A 130 -3.37 -2.36 -2.25
C ASN A 130 -4.32 -1.19 -2.47
N VAL A 131 -5.58 -1.39 -2.10
CA VAL A 131 -6.56 -0.30 -1.99
C VAL A 131 -7.39 -0.47 -0.72
N GLN A 132 -7.71 0.64 -0.08
CA GLN A 132 -8.81 0.78 0.88
C GLN A 132 -9.86 1.68 0.21
N VAL A 133 -11.07 1.15 0.05
CA VAL A 133 -12.20 1.87 -0.53
C VAL A 133 -13.30 1.92 0.52
N ASP A 134 -13.63 3.12 0.96
CA ASP A 134 -14.70 3.38 1.92
C ASP A 134 -15.86 4.03 1.15
N VAL A 135 -16.91 3.25 0.91
CA VAL A 135 -18.15 3.72 0.29
C VAL A 135 -19.13 4.05 1.39
N VAL A 136 -19.53 5.31 1.50
CA VAL A 136 -20.42 5.80 2.56
C VAL A 136 -21.63 6.48 1.94
N GLU A 137 -22.82 5.99 2.29
CA GLU A 137 -24.09 6.51 1.80
C GLU A 137 -24.21 8.02 2.06
N GLY A 138 -24.58 8.76 1.01
CA GLY A 138 -24.69 10.23 1.06
C GLY A 138 -23.36 11.00 1.14
N LYS A 139 -22.21 10.33 1.28
CA LYS A 139 -20.88 10.97 1.38
C LYS A 139 -19.91 10.60 0.25
N GLY A 140 -20.28 9.64 -0.60
CA GLY A 140 -19.48 9.25 -1.76
C GLY A 140 -18.51 8.11 -1.45
N ILE A 141 -17.35 8.15 -2.10
CA ILE A 141 -16.35 7.10 -2.11
C ILE A 141 -14.98 7.72 -1.83
N ASP A 142 -14.39 7.33 -0.71
CA ASP A 142 -13.01 7.65 -0.36
C ASP A 142 -12.10 6.49 -0.74
N ILE A 143 -11.00 6.78 -1.45
CA ILE A 143 -10.06 5.76 -1.93
C ILE A 143 -8.66 6.11 -1.46
N LYS A 144 -8.01 5.16 -0.79
CA LYS A 144 -6.56 5.12 -0.61
C LYS A 144 -5.99 4.00 -1.45
N SER A 145 -5.02 4.31 -2.29
CA SER A 145 -4.24 3.32 -3.02
C SER A 145 -2.83 3.28 -2.45
N SER A 146 -2.20 2.11 -2.46
CA SER A 146 -0.82 1.99 -1.98
C SER A 146 -0.01 0.95 -2.74
N LEU A 147 1.31 1.08 -2.62
CA LEU A 147 2.25 -0.01 -2.80
C LEU A 147 2.91 -0.33 -1.46
N SER A 148 3.12 -1.61 -1.17
CA SER A 148 3.78 -2.04 0.06
C SER A 148 4.66 -3.26 -0.17
N GLY A 149 5.63 -3.49 0.71
CA GLY A 149 6.56 -4.61 0.58
C GLY A 149 7.54 -4.47 -0.59
N LEU A 150 7.74 -3.24 -1.08
CA LEU A 150 8.82 -2.94 -2.02
C LEU A 150 10.12 -2.77 -1.23
N THR A 151 10.86 -3.87 -1.06
CA THR A 151 12.15 -3.89 -0.36
C THR A 151 13.27 -3.39 -1.27
N VAL A 152 14.03 -2.38 -0.81
CA VAL A 152 15.14 -1.78 -1.56
C VAL A 152 16.36 -1.53 -0.66
N LEU A 153 17.55 -1.53 -1.26
CA LEU A 153 18.82 -1.22 -0.59
C LEU A 153 19.71 -0.39 -1.53
N LYS A 154 20.37 0.63 -0.98
CA LYS A 154 21.52 1.30 -1.61
C LYS A 154 22.74 1.19 -0.69
N SER A 155 23.89 0.88 -1.28
CA SER A 155 25.12 0.56 -0.55
C SER A 155 25.96 1.77 -0.12
N THR A 156 25.68 2.94 -0.69
CA THR A 156 26.35 4.22 -0.43
C THR A 156 25.37 5.35 -0.78
N ASN A 157 25.82 6.61 -0.81
CA ASN A 157 25.01 7.81 -1.07
C ASN A 157 23.82 7.94 -0.11
N SER A 158 24.03 7.52 1.14
CA SER A 158 23.19 7.87 2.28
C SER A 158 24.06 8.34 3.42
N GLN A 159 23.58 9.36 4.14
CA GLN A 159 24.31 10.05 5.19
C GLN A 159 23.38 10.23 6.39
N PHE A 160 23.95 10.52 7.56
CA PHE A 160 23.22 10.97 8.73
C PHE A 160 24.14 11.67 9.73
N TRP A 161 24.05 12.99 9.78
CA TRP A 161 24.84 13.87 10.60
C TRP A 161 24.01 15.12 10.94
N GLY A 162 24.44 15.92 11.91
CA GLY A 162 23.76 17.14 12.34
C GLY A 162 22.47 16.89 13.15
N PHE A 163 22.26 15.67 13.65
CA PHE A 163 21.18 15.38 14.59
C PHE A 163 21.50 15.93 15.99
N LEU A 164 20.46 16.18 16.79
CA LEU A 164 20.59 16.68 18.16
C LEU A 164 21.49 15.75 19.00
N ARG A 165 22.36 16.35 19.82
CA ARG A 165 23.27 15.63 20.70
C ARG A 165 23.05 16.09 22.14
N ASP A 166 22.84 15.11 23.01
CA ASP A 166 22.61 15.27 24.44
C ASP A 166 23.25 14.09 25.21
N GLU A 167 22.97 13.99 26.51
CA GLU A 167 23.47 12.93 27.40
C GLU A 167 22.98 11.52 27.04
N TYR A 168 21.98 11.38 26.16
CA TYR A 168 21.46 10.09 25.69
C TYR A 168 22.09 9.62 24.38
N THR A 169 22.89 10.47 23.73
CA THR A 169 23.34 10.26 22.36
C THR A 169 24.65 9.47 22.26
N THR A 170 24.58 8.20 21.88
CA THR A 170 25.76 7.34 21.59
C THR A 170 26.04 7.15 20.10
N LEU A 171 25.07 7.49 19.24
CA LEU A 171 25.19 7.34 17.79
C LEU A 171 26.29 8.26 17.24
N LYS A 172 27.19 7.66 16.45
CA LYS A 172 28.18 8.39 15.67
C LYS A 172 27.53 8.96 14.41
N GLU A 173 27.96 10.16 14.04
CA GLU A 173 27.61 10.73 12.74
C GLU A 173 28.28 9.93 11.61
N THR A 174 27.64 9.89 10.45
CA THR A 174 28.20 9.25 9.26
C THR A 174 27.88 10.05 7.99
N TRP A 175 28.86 10.09 7.09
CA TRP A 175 28.75 10.71 5.76
C TRP A 175 28.65 9.68 4.64
N ASP A 176 28.71 8.38 4.97
CA ASP A 176 28.49 7.30 4.02
C ASP A 176 28.01 6.05 4.78
N ARG A 177 26.82 5.56 4.43
CA ARG A 177 26.22 4.37 5.03
C ARG A 177 25.31 3.64 4.04
N ILE A 178 25.06 2.37 4.36
CA ILE A 178 23.99 1.59 3.74
C ILE A 178 22.63 2.16 4.19
N LEU A 179 21.67 2.21 3.25
CA LEU A 179 20.27 2.47 3.55
C LEU A 179 19.41 1.36 2.94
N SER A 180 18.60 0.71 3.76
CA SER A 180 17.65 -0.33 3.36
C SER A 180 16.29 -0.08 3.99
N THR A 181 15.23 -0.33 3.24
CA THR A 181 13.86 -0.09 3.71
C THR A 181 12.86 -1.01 3.00
N ASP A 182 11.71 -1.21 3.63
CA ASP A 182 10.53 -1.78 2.99
C ASP A 182 9.55 -0.63 2.76
N VAL A 183 9.37 -0.23 1.50
CA VAL A 183 8.53 0.92 1.19
C VAL A 183 7.06 0.56 1.36
N ASP A 184 6.36 1.36 2.18
CA ASP A 184 4.92 1.51 2.19
C ASP A 184 4.59 2.96 1.82
N ALA A 185 3.95 3.13 0.65
CA ALA A 185 3.59 4.42 0.09
C ALA A 185 2.11 4.43 -0.27
N THR A 186 1.36 5.36 0.31
CA THR A 186 -0.09 5.49 0.13
C THR A 186 -0.42 6.84 -0.49
N TRP A 187 -1.31 6.89 -1.48
CA TRP A 187 -1.89 8.12 -1.99
C TRP A 187 -3.39 8.15 -1.78
N GLN A 188 -3.86 9.21 -1.14
CA GLN A 188 -5.28 9.49 -0.93
C GLN A 188 -5.82 10.22 -2.16
N TRP A 189 -6.81 9.62 -2.81
CA TRP A 189 -7.54 10.31 -3.87
C TRP A 189 -8.48 11.34 -3.28
N LYS A 190 -8.83 12.37 -4.05
CA LYS A 190 -9.97 13.22 -3.74
C LYS A 190 -11.21 12.35 -3.52
N ASN A 191 -12.13 12.83 -2.70
CA ASN A 191 -13.42 12.20 -2.58
C ASN A 191 -14.11 12.13 -3.96
N PHE A 192 -14.70 10.97 -4.27
CA PHE A 192 -15.52 10.76 -5.45
C PHE A 192 -16.98 10.74 -5.03
N SER A 193 -17.84 11.46 -5.74
CA SER A 193 -19.27 11.56 -5.45
C SER A 193 -20.01 10.21 -5.55
N GLY A 194 -19.47 9.27 -6.32
CA GLY A 194 -20.03 7.92 -6.47
C GLY A 194 -19.33 7.12 -7.56
N LEU A 195 -19.89 5.94 -7.85
CA LEU A 195 -19.29 4.97 -8.77
C LEU A 195 -19.11 5.51 -10.21
N GLN A 196 -20.00 6.38 -10.68
CA GLN A 196 -19.89 6.99 -12.01
C GLN A 196 -18.64 7.87 -12.13
N GLU A 197 -18.31 8.64 -11.09
CA GLU A 197 -17.11 9.47 -11.09
C GLU A 197 -15.85 8.60 -10.99
N VAL A 198 -15.85 7.55 -10.16
CA VAL A 198 -14.73 6.58 -10.14
C VAL A 198 -14.48 6.02 -11.55
N ARG A 199 -15.55 5.65 -12.28
CA ARG A 199 -15.45 5.13 -13.66
C ARG A 199 -14.83 6.14 -14.64
N SER A 200 -15.11 7.44 -14.51
CA SER A 200 -14.54 8.47 -15.41
C SER A 200 -13.03 8.70 -15.19
N HIS A 201 -12.48 8.19 -14.07
CA HIS A 201 -11.07 8.31 -13.72
C HIS A 201 -10.27 7.00 -13.81
N VAL A 202 -10.86 5.91 -14.32
CA VAL A 202 -10.23 4.57 -14.37
C VAL A 202 -8.79 4.55 -14.90
N PRO A 203 -8.45 5.19 -16.05
CA PRO A 203 -7.08 5.15 -16.57
C PRO A 203 -6.03 5.77 -15.64
N LYS A 204 -6.45 6.63 -14.70
CA LYS A 204 -5.55 7.34 -13.80
C LYS A 204 -5.05 6.45 -12.67
N PHE A 205 -5.77 5.39 -12.28
CA PHE A 205 -5.38 4.52 -11.18
C PHE A 205 -4.08 3.78 -11.47
N ASP A 206 -4.01 3.07 -12.61
CA ASP A 206 -2.80 2.35 -13.02
C ASP A 206 -1.64 3.31 -13.33
N ALA A 207 -1.92 4.44 -13.99
CA ALA A 207 -0.90 5.45 -14.29
C ALA A 207 -0.30 6.08 -13.03
N THR A 208 -1.10 6.29 -12.00
CA THR A 208 -0.63 6.88 -10.72
C THR A 208 0.14 5.85 -9.90
N TRP A 209 -0.29 4.58 -9.90
CA TRP A 209 0.50 3.49 -9.30
C TRP A 209 1.88 3.37 -9.95
N ALA A 210 1.94 3.37 -11.29
CA ALA A 210 3.20 3.32 -12.03
C ALA A 210 4.10 4.52 -11.69
N THR A 211 3.51 5.73 -11.71
CA THR A 211 4.20 6.97 -11.34
C THR A 211 4.78 6.90 -9.93
N ALA A 212 3.99 6.46 -8.94
CA ALA A 212 4.44 6.37 -7.56
C ALA A 212 5.61 5.38 -7.40
N ARG A 213 5.52 4.22 -8.06
CA ARG A 213 6.58 3.21 -8.04
C ARG A 213 7.86 3.71 -8.72
N GLU A 214 7.75 4.33 -9.88
CA GLU A 214 8.87 4.90 -10.63
C GLU A 214 9.57 6.03 -9.85
N VAL A 215 8.79 6.97 -9.31
CA VAL A 215 9.32 8.08 -8.49
C VAL A 215 10.04 7.54 -7.25
N THR A 216 9.45 6.56 -6.57
CA THR A 216 10.06 5.90 -5.41
C THR A 216 11.41 5.30 -5.77
N LEU A 217 11.47 4.44 -6.80
CA LEU A 217 12.70 3.76 -7.19
C LEU A 217 13.78 4.74 -7.65
N LYS A 218 13.40 5.69 -8.52
CA LYS A 218 14.34 6.66 -9.08
C LYS A 218 14.90 7.58 -8.00
N THR A 219 14.04 8.15 -7.15
CA THR A 219 14.47 9.06 -6.08
C THR A 219 15.33 8.32 -5.04
N PHE A 220 14.97 7.09 -4.68
CA PHE A 220 15.79 6.28 -3.76
C PHE A 220 17.19 6.02 -4.32
N ALA A 221 17.28 5.66 -5.60
CA ALA A 221 18.55 5.38 -6.26
C ALA A 221 19.42 6.63 -6.41
N GLU A 222 18.84 7.72 -6.92
CA GLU A 222 19.59 8.92 -7.35
C GLU A 222 19.87 9.91 -6.22
N ASP A 223 19.04 9.99 -5.18
CA ASP A 223 19.23 10.99 -4.12
C ASP A 223 20.47 10.66 -3.27
N ASN A 224 21.38 11.62 -3.11
CA ASN A 224 22.40 11.54 -2.07
C ASN A 224 21.75 11.91 -0.74
N SER A 225 21.24 10.87 -0.06
CA SER A 225 20.23 10.99 0.98
C SER A 225 20.82 11.59 2.27
N ALA A 226 20.34 12.76 2.67
CA ALA A 226 20.70 13.37 3.95
C ALA A 226 20.01 12.69 5.16
N SER A 227 18.80 12.15 4.93
CA SER A 227 18.01 11.38 5.89
C SER A 227 16.85 10.68 5.18
N VAL A 228 16.24 9.71 5.85
CA VAL A 228 15.01 9.06 5.35
C VAL A 228 13.90 10.10 5.17
N GLN A 229 13.77 11.03 6.13
CA GLN A 229 12.79 12.12 6.11
C GLN A 229 12.92 13.00 4.85
N ALA A 230 14.14 13.44 4.52
CA ALA A 230 14.37 14.30 3.37
C ALA A 230 14.08 13.56 2.05
N THR A 231 14.44 12.28 1.98
CA THR A 231 14.27 11.46 0.78
C THR A 231 12.80 11.13 0.50
N MET A 232 12.05 10.72 1.53
CA MET A 232 10.63 10.38 1.38
C MET A 232 9.77 11.61 1.06
N TYR A 233 10.14 12.79 1.56
CA TYR A 233 9.47 14.04 1.23
C TYR A 233 9.60 14.36 -0.28
N LYS A 234 10.81 14.19 -0.85
CA LYS A 234 11.07 14.36 -2.29
C LYS A 234 10.24 13.42 -3.16
N MET A 235 10.01 12.19 -2.71
CA MET A 235 9.15 11.25 -3.42
C MET A 235 7.69 11.73 -3.41
N ALA A 236 7.18 12.10 -2.23
CA ALA A 236 5.81 12.53 -2.05
C ALA A 236 5.46 13.80 -2.84
N GLU A 237 6.33 14.82 -2.84
CA GLU A 237 6.12 16.05 -3.61
C GLU A 237 6.05 15.79 -5.12
N GLN A 238 6.90 14.91 -5.64
CA GLN A 238 6.93 14.55 -7.06
C GLN A 238 5.66 13.79 -7.49
N ILE A 239 5.14 12.90 -6.64
CA ILE A 239 3.88 12.19 -6.90
C ILE A 239 2.70 13.18 -6.93
N LEU A 240 2.63 14.08 -5.94
CA LEU A 240 1.58 15.12 -5.88
C LEU A 240 1.61 16.05 -7.09
N ALA A 241 2.80 16.40 -7.58
CA ALA A 241 2.96 17.23 -8.78
C ALA A 241 2.44 16.55 -10.06
N ARG A 242 2.56 15.21 -10.14
CA ARG A 242 2.18 14.41 -11.32
C ARG A 242 0.72 13.96 -11.34
N GLN A 243 0.03 13.96 -10.20
CA GLN A 243 -1.38 13.59 -10.11
C GLN A 243 -2.19 14.56 -9.25
N GLN A 244 -2.96 15.45 -9.91
CA GLN A 244 -3.73 16.50 -9.24
C GLN A 244 -4.97 15.98 -8.49
N LEU A 245 -5.46 14.77 -8.80
CA LEU A 245 -6.58 14.17 -8.09
C LEU A 245 -6.18 13.48 -6.78
N VAL A 246 -4.88 13.32 -6.51
CA VAL A 246 -4.39 12.80 -5.23
C VAL A 246 -4.22 13.98 -4.29
N GLU A 247 -4.85 13.97 -3.12
CA GLU A 247 -4.80 15.08 -2.15
C GLU A 247 -3.55 15.02 -1.27
N THR A 248 -3.20 13.83 -0.81
CA THR A 248 -2.04 13.58 0.05
C THR A 248 -1.29 12.32 -0.36
N VAL A 249 0.01 12.29 -0.05
CA VAL A 249 0.87 11.11 -0.17
C VAL A 249 1.50 10.84 1.19
N GLU A 250 1.38 9.63 1.67
CA GLU A 250 1.94 9.15 2.93
C GLU A 250 3.03 8.11 2.64
N TYR A 251 4.12 8.19 3.37
CA TYR A 251 5.14 7.15 3.40
C TYR A 251 5.36 6.66 4.84
N SER A 252 5.59 5.37 4.99
CA SER A 252 5.99 4.72 6.23
C SER A 252 7.18 3.82 5.98
N LEU A 253 8.37 4.26 6.39
CA LEU A 253 9.65 3.64 6.03
C LEU A 253 10.39 3.14 7.28
N PRO A 254 10.56 1.82 7.47
CA PRO A 254 11.50 1.31 8.44
C PRO A 254 12.94 1.57 7.95
N ASN A 255 13.81 2.05 8.82
CA ASN A 255 15.25 2.05 8.57
C ASN A 255 15.81 0.70 9.01
N LYS A 256 16.09 -0.20 8.05
CA LYS A 256 16.59 -1.56 8.29
C LYS A 256 18.11 -1.51 8.35
N HIS A 257 18.65 -1.67 9.56
CA HIS A 257 20.05 -1.33 9.84
C HIS A 257 21.03 -2.40 9.37
N TYR A 258 22.20 -1.94 8.92
CA TYR A 258 23.37 -2.76 8.59
C TYR A 258 24.54 -2.19 9.38
N PHE A 259 24.91 -2.87 10.47
CA PHE A 259 25.99 -2.39 11.36
C PHE A 259 27.35 -2.86 10.84
N GLU A 260 28.34 -1.96 10.88
CA GLU A 260 29.73 -2.34 10.69
C GLU A 260 30.17 -3.32 11.78
N ILE A 261 31.12 -4.21 11.44
CA ILE A 261 31.68 -5.18 12.37
C ILE A 261 33.15 -4.84 12.57
N ASP A 262 33.53 -4.42 13.78
CA ASP A 262 34.93 -4.23 14.12
C ASP A 262 35.64 -5.58 14.26
N LEU A 263 36.61 -5.83 13.37
CA LEU A 263 37.43 -7.04 13.34
C LEU A 263 38.89 -6.77 13.69
N SER A 264 39.24 -5.57 14.16
CA SER A 264 40.63 -5.19 14.49
C SER A 264 41.26 -6.08 15.56
N TRP A 265 40.43 -6.64 16.45
CA TRP A 265 40.83 -7.62 17.45
C TRP A 265 41.38 -8.92 16.84
N HIS A 266 40.98 -9.26 15.61
CA HIS A 266 41.49 -10.42 14.89
C HIS A 266 42.61 -10.00 13.94
N LYS A 267 43.85 -10.06 14.44
CA LYS A 267 45.07 -9.82 13.64
C LYS A 267 45.12 -8.43 12.97
N GLY A 268 44.45 -7.43 13.54
CA GLY A 268 44.46 -6.06 13.00
C GLY A 268 43.67 -5.88 11.70
N LEU A 269 42.71 -6.77 11.39
CA LEU A 269 41.86 -6.62 10.21
C LEU A 269 41.07 -5.29 10.25
N GLN A 270 41.03 -4.59 9.12
CA GLN A 270 40.31 -3.34 8.96
C GLN A 270 38.97 -3.64 8.27
N ASN A 271 37.85 -3.38 8.94
CA ASN A 271 36.49 -3.61 8.42
C ASN A 271 35.49 -2.51 8.87
N THR A 272 35.97 -1.28 9.07
CA THR A 272 35.16 -0.14 9.49
C THR A 272 35.46 1.09 8.63
N GLY A 273 34.52 2.04 8.58
CA GLY A 273 34.64 3.26 7.76
C GLY A 273 34.93 2.94 6.29
N LYS A 274 36.01 3.52 5.73
CA LYS A 274 36.39 3.30 4.32
C LYS A 274 36.79 1.85 3.99
N ASN A 275 37.09 1.05 5.01
CA ASN A 275 37.48 -0.36 4.86
C ASN A 275 36.30 -1.31 5.13
N ALA A 276 35.09 -0.81 5.39
CA ALA A 276 33.95 -1.65 5.70
C ALA A 276 33.47 -2.43 4.48
N GLU A 277 33.54 -3.77 4.55
CA GLU A 277 33.09 -4.68 3.50
C GLU A 277 32.05 -5.68 4.04
N VAL A 278 32.19 -6.08 5.30
CA VAL A 278 31.29 -7.03 5.97
C VAL A 278 30.46 -6.33 7.03
N PHE A 279 29.13 -6.50 6.92
CA PHE A 279 28.15 -5.88 7.80
C PHE A 279 27.26 -6.93 8.46
N ALA A 280 26.71 -6.62 9.62
CA ALA A 280 25.68 -7.41 10.29
C ALA A 280 24.30 -6.78 10.02
N PRO A 281 23.43 -7.38 9.18
CA PRO A 281 22.03 -6.97 9.07
C PRO A 281 21.34 -7.17 10.42
N GLN A 282 20.62 -6.17 10.89
CA GLN A 282 19.87 -6.25 12.14
C GLN A 282 18.40 -6.56 11.84
N SER A 283 17.89 -7.65 12.42
CA SER A 283 16.46 -7.98 12.35
C SER A 283 15.61 -6.95 13.10
N ASP A 284 16.10 -6.53 14.27
CA ASP A 284 15.48 -5.61 15.20
C ASP A 284 16.54 -4.98 16.13
N PRO A 285 16.27 -3.82 16.75
CA PRO A 285 15.17 -2.89 16.46
C PRO A 285 15.38 -2.12 15.15
N ASN A 286 14.35 -1.42 14.66
CA ASN A 286 14.44 -0.56 13.48
C ASN A 286 13.94 0.86 13.80
N GLY A 287 14.53 1.86 13.14
CA GLY A 287 13.90 3.18 13.10
C GLY A 287 12.61 3.11 12.27
N LEU A 288 11.59 3.89 12.59
CA LEU A 288 10.37 3.99 11.79
C LEU A 288 10.03 5.44 11.53
N ILE A 289 10.02 5.83 10.25
CA ILE A 289 9.84 7.21 9.82
C ILE A 289 8.55 7.31 9.03
N LYS A 290 7.67 8.24 9.40
CA LYS A 290 6.37 8.46 8.76
C LYS A 290 6.20 9.92 8.40
N CYS A 291 5.59 10.19 7.25
CA CYS A 291 5.23 11.54 6.83
C CYS A 291 4.02 11.49 5.91
N THR A 292 3.06 12.39 6.12
CA THR A 292 1.96 12.66 5.18
C THR A 292 2.16 14.05 4.59
N VAL A 293 2.34 14.13 3.28
CA VAL A 293 2.53 15.37 2.54
C VAL A 293 1.22 15.71 1.82
N GLY A 294 0.77 16.95 1.97
CA GLY A 294 -0.32 17.54 1.20
C GLY A 294 0.16 18.75 0.39
N ARG A 295 -0.73 19.35 -0.40
CA ARG A 295 -0.45 20.61 -1.11
C ARG A 295 -0.53 21.81 -0.16
N SER A 296 0.22 22.87 -0.44
CA SER A 296 0.29 24.10 0.36
C SER A 296 -1.04 24.82 0.58
N SER A 297 -2.06 24.58 -0.26
CA SER A 297 -3.43 25.08 -0.07
C SER A 297 -4.22 24.33 1.02
N LEU A 298 -3.75 23.15 1.44
CA LEU A 298 -4.32 22.42 2.57
C LEU A 298 -3.64 22.92 3.85
N LYS A 299 -4.43 23.42 4.81
CA LYS A 299 -3.89 23.87 6.11
C LYS A 299 -3.11 22.74 6.77
N SER A 300 -1.87 23.02 7.13
CA SER A 300 -1.09 22.16 8.04
C SER A 300 -1.90 21.91 9.32
N LYS A 301 -1.94 20.66 9.77
CA LYS A 301 -2.40 20.31 11.13
C LYS A 301 -1.25 20.28 12.15
N LEU A 302 -0.02 20.56 11.70
CA LEU A 302 1.16 20.87 12.52
C LEU A 302 1.17 22.37 12.82
#